data_AF-A0A937JCN9-F1
#
_entry.id   AF-A0A937JCN9-F1
#
_cell.length_a   1.000
_cell.length_b   1.000
_cell.length_c   1.000
_cell.angle_alpha   90.00
_cell.angle_beta   90.00
_cell.angle_gamma   90.00
#
_symmetry.space_group_name_H-M   'P 1'
#
loop_
_entity.id
_entity.type
_entity.pdbx_description
1 polymer ?
#
loop_
_entity_poly.entity_id
_entity_poly.type
_entity_poly.pdbx_seq_one_letter_code
_entity_poly.pdbx_strand_id
1 'polypeptide(L)'
;MTGQTRPLASRRVLGEALARRAYGERRVRLASRDLSGCEHLVSTRRGLFAVARDGHRLIAHGQFFGLTVAGNTLFAFEACDRPSALSRLGRIVRLHRAGDEIVAADVFVDGLDNGCHQIDLIGDTLFVADTYRQIVVAIEPDGTVHEYQPIPLAAARDWENGYVHLNSLIASGDYRLALLHNGAGHTGLCSEVAILDADWRLIERRPLAGSGCHGLAVLEDGTLLSCGSFAGELIGSDGLRVKVTELMTRGLSVGREEIVVGGSVFAERDVRDRSTGEVFFLDRDYQLLGTLAMPAPPTEIRRIDGADLSLSNHVHRLGLEVRWPARPTPAAITTGERVKGVWP
;
A
#
# COMPACT_ATOMS: atom_id res chain seq x y z
N MET A 1 -34.06 -17.86 13.44
CA MET A 1 -33.47 -17.20 12.25
C MET A 1 -32.08 -17.78 11.97
N THR A 2 -31.99 -18.95 11.34
CA THR A 2 -30.74 -19.73 11.18
C THR A 2 -30.58 -20.26 9.75
N GLY A 3 -30.73 -19.37 8.75
CA GLY A 3 -30.79 -19.78 7.33
C GLY A 3 -29.78 -19.16 6.36
N GLN A 4 -28.99 -18.15 6.74
CA GLN A 4 -28.19 -17.36 5.77
C GLN A 4 -26.68 -17.64 5.75
N THR A 5 -26.14 -18.53 6.57
CA THR A 5 -24.68 -18.73 6.69
C THR A 5 -24.06 -19.70 5.67
N ARG A 6 -24.83 -20.60 5.05
CA ARG A 6 -24.32 -21.62 4.11
C ARG A 6 -23.90 -21.12 2.70
N PRO A 7 -24.60 -20.18 2.03
CA PRO A 7 -24.27 -19.78 0.65
C PRO A 7 -23.01 -18.92 0.51
N LEU A 8 -22.53 -18.32 1.61
CA LEU A 8 -21.42 -17.36 1.59
C LEU A 8 -20.08 -18.01 1.89
N ALA A 9 -20.06 -19.01 2.79
CA ALA A 9 -18.90 -19.85 2.99
C ALA A 9 -18.48 -20.56 1.69
N SER A 10 -19.45 -20.97 0.87
CA SER A 10 -19.18 -21.63 -0.42
C SER A 10 -18.54 -20.69 -1.46
N ARG A 11 -18.94 -19.40 -1.52
CA ARG A 11 -18.33 -18.43 -2.44
C ARG A 11 -16.88 -18.11 -2.08
N ARG A 12 -16.56 -17.94 -0.79
CA ARG A 12 -15.17 -17.71 -0.34
C ARG A 12 -14.29 -18.92 -0.63
N VAL A 13 -14.75 -20.13 -0.27
CA VAL A 13 -14.02 -21.38 -0.55
C VAL A 13 -13.81 -21.58 -2.05
N LEU A 14 -14.81 -21.30 -2.87
CA LEU A 14 -14.68 -21.36 -4.32
C LEU A 14 -13.66 -20.32 -4.85
N GLY A 15 -13.72 -19.08 -4.36
CA GLY A 15 -12.76 -18.03 -4.73
C GLY A 15 -11.32 -18.41 -4.39
N GLU A 16 -11.09 -18.96 -3.19
CA GLU A 16 -9.79 -19.47 -2.74
C GLU A 16 -9.32 -20.65 -3.59
N ALA A 17 -10.21 -21.61 -3.89
CA ALA A 17 -9.88 -22.76 -4.74
C ALA A 17 -9.53 -22.32 -6.18
N LEU A 18 -10.27 -21.37 -6.74
CA LEU A 18 -9.98 -20.79 -8.06
C LEU A 18 -8.65 -20.02 -8.07
N ALA A 19 -8.34 -19.29 -7.00
CA ALA A 19 -7.06 -18.59 -6.86
C ALA A 19 -5.88 -19.59 -6.78
N ARG A 20 -5.98 -20.64 -5.96
CA ARG A 20 -4.97 -21.70 -5.86
C ARG A 20 -4.77 -22.46 -7.16
N ARG A 21 -5.87 -22.75 -7.87
CA ARG A 21 -5.80 -23.37 -9.20
C ARG A 21 -5.08 -22.46 -10.20
N ALA A 22 -5.45 -21.18 -10.25
CA ALA A 22 -4.81 -20.21 -11.13
C ALA A 22 -3.32 -19.98 -10.78
N TYR A 23 -2.95 -20.11 -9.50
CA TYR A 23 -1.56 -20.12 -9.07
C TYR A 23 -0.79 -21.31 -9.66
N GLY A 24 -1.27 -22.54 -9.46
CA GLY A 24 -0.63 -23.74 -10.00
C GLY A 24 -0.56 -23.78 -11.54
N GLU A 25 -1.54 -23.18 -12.21
CA GLU A 25 -1.57 -23.02 -13.67
C GLU A 25 -0.76 -21.82 -14.18
N ARG A 26 -0.15 -21.02 -13.29
CA ARG A 26 0.49 -19.73 -13.59
C ARG A 26 -0.38 -18.81 -14.47
N ARG A 27 -1.70 -18.84 -14.25
CA ARG A 27 -2.71 -18.12 -15.03
C ARG A 27 -3.12 -16.82 -14.34
N VAL A 28 -3.09 -15.71 -15.09
CA VAL A 28 -3.71 -14.44 -14.68
C VAL A 28 -5.19 -14.47 -15.11
N ARG A 29 -6.10 -14.18 -14.17
CA ARG A 29 -7.55 -14.25 -14.41
C ARG A 29 -8.11 -12.89 -14.82
N LEU A 30 -7.82 -12.48 -16.06
CA LEU A 30 -8.38 -11.24 -16.62
C LEU A 30 -9.91 -11.33 -16.72
N ALA A 31 -10.58 -10.26 -16.31
CA ALA A 31 -12.02 -10.04 -16.44
C ALA A 31 -12.33 -9.08 -17.60
N SER A 32 -11.49 -8.05 -17.76
CA SER A 32 -11.52 -7.13 -18.90
C SER A 32 -10.09 -6.77 -19.30
N ARG A 33 -9.91 -6.41 -20.57
CA ARG A 33 -8.66 -5.86 -21.10
C ARG A 33 -8.74 -4.35 -21.33
N ASP A 34 -9.94 -3.80 -21.33
CA ASP A 34 -10.20 -2.40 -21.64
C ASP A 34 -9.92 -1.50 -20.42
N LEU A 35 -9.07 -0.50 -20.59
CA LEU A 35 -8.73 0.55 -19.63
C LEU A 35 -9.27 1.93 -20.07
N SER A 36 -9.98 2.01 -21.19
CA SER A 36 -10.46 3.28 -21.75
C SER A 36 -11.30 4.07 -20.74
N GLY A 37 -11.05 5.38 -20.70
CA GLY A 37 -11.72 6.31 -19.80
C GLY A 37 -11.29 6.22 -18.33
N CYS A 38 -10.39 5.30 -17.97
CA CYS A 38 -9.87 5.17 -16.60
C CYS A 38 -8.48 5.80 -16.47
N GLU A 39 -8.23 6.41 -15.31
CA GLU A 39 -6.94 7.08 -15.04
C GLU A 39 -6.09 6.33 -14.02
N HIS A 40 -6.74 5.54 -13.15
CA HIS A 40 -6.09 4.87 -12.02
C HIS A 40 -6.33 3.37 -12.02
N LEU A 41 -5.38 2.61 -11.50
CA LEU A 41 -5.57 1.24 -11.03
C LEU A 41 -5.75 1.23 -9.53
N VAL A 42 -6.68 0.43 -9.08
CA VAL A 42 -6.97 0.20 -7.66
C VAL A 42 -6.91 -1.29 -7.39
N SER A 43 -5.94 -1.67 -6.57
CA SER A 43 -5.85 -3.02 -6.01
C SER A 43 -6.85 -3.17 -4.88
N THR A 44 -7.46 -4.33 -4.78
CA THR A 44 -8.33 -4.71 -3.68
C THR A 44 -8.23 -6.21 -3.40
N ARG A 45 -8.78 -6.66 -2.27
CA ARG A 45 -8.96 -8.10 -2.00
C ARG A 45 -10.03 -8.80 -2.86
N ARG A 46 -10.73 -8.07 -3.75
CA ARG A 46 -11.76 -8.63 -4.63
C ARG A 46 -11.44 -8.52 -6.12
N GLY A 47 -10.30 -7.91 -6.45
CA GLY A 47 -9.83 -7.78 -7.81
C GLY A 47 -8.96 -6.54 -7.99
N LEU A 48 -8.41 -6.44 -9.20
CA LEU A 48 -7.76 -5.25 -9.70
C LEU A 48 -8.77 -4.48 -10.54
N PHE A 49 -8.92 -3.19 -10.29
CA PHE A 49 -9.89 -2.33 -10.96
C PHE A 49 -9.19 -1.20 -11.70
N ALA A 50 -9.66 -0.86 -12.89
CA ALA A 50 -9.40 0.41 -13.53
C ALA A 50 -10.50 1.39 -13.09
N VAL A 51 -10.12 2.62 -12.77
CA VAL A 51 -10.95 3.58 -12.05
C VAL A 51 -10.84 4.97 -12.67
N ALA A 52 -12.00 5.62 -12.80
CA ALA A 52 -12.20 7.02 -13.11
C ALA A 52 -13.08 7.67 -12.03
N ARG A 53 -13.33 8.97 -12.11
CA ARG A 53 -14.20 9.66 -11.13
C ARG A 53 -15.65 9.17 -11.16
N ASP A 54 -16.12 8.74 -12.32
CA ASP A 54 -17.51 8.36 -12.58
C ASP A 54 -17.76 6.85 -12.53
N GLY A 55 -16.72 6.02 -12.47
CA GLY A 55 -16.90 4.58 -12.51
C GLY A 55 -15.64 3.76 -12.30
N HIS A 56 -15.85 2.45 -12.19
CA HIS A 56 -14.79 1.46 -12.13
C HIS A 56 -15.09 0.27 -13.03
N ARG A 57 -14.04 -0.42 -13.46
CA ARG A 57 -14.09 -1.63 -14.26
C ARG A 57 -13.19 -2.68 -13.66
N LEU A 58 -13.71 -3.90 -13.47
CA LEU A 58 -12.90 -5.02 -13.03
C LEU A 58 -11.97 -5.47 -14.16
N ILE A 59 -10.66 -5.46 -13.89
CA ILE A 59 -9.61 -5.85 -14.83
C ILE A 59 -9.16 -7.28 -14.59
N ALA A 60 -8.94 -7.68 -13.34
CA ALA A 60 -8.52 -9.04 -13.00
C ALA A 60 -9.17 -9.52 -11.70
N HIS A 61 -9.57 -10.79 -11.68
CA HIS A 61 -10.01 -11.48 -10.48
C HIS A 61 -8.80 -11.91 -9.65
N GLY A 62 -8.79 -11.58 -8.36
CA GLY A 62 -7.67 -11.89 -7.46
C GLY A 62 -7.76 -11.13 -6.15
N GLN A 63 -6.80 -11.38 -5.27
CA GLN A 63 -6.59 -10.57 -4.07
C GLN A 63 -5.30 -9.79 -4.27
N PHE A 64 -5.44 -8.52 -4.65
CA PHE A 64 -4.31 -7.68 -5.01
C PHE A 64 -3.96 -6.70 -3.89
N PHE A 65 -2.66 -6.43 -3.75
CA PHE A 65 -2.12 -5.47 -2.81
C PHE A 65 -1.26 -4.46 -3.56
N GLY A 66 0.08 -4.57 -3.52
CA GLY A 66 0.97 -3.62 -4.16
C GLY A 66 0.74 -3.49 -5.66
N LEU A 67 0.90 -2.25 -6.15
CA LEU A 67 0.87 -1.86 -7.55
C LEU A 67 2.04 -0.94 -7.84
N THR A 68 2.65 -1.12 -9.00
CA THR A 68 3.55 -0.13 -9.60
C THR A 68 3.44 -0.18 -11.13
N VAL A 69 3.89 0.89 -11.79
CA VAL A 69 3.79 1.06 -13.24
C VAL A 69 5.14 1.53 -13.77
N ALA A 70 5.62 0.89 -14.83
CA ALA A 70 6.78 1.35 -15.59
C ALA A 70 6.48 1.31 -17.08
N GLY A 71 6.41 2.50 -17.70
CA GLY A 71 6.06 2.65 -19.09
C GLY A 71 4.74 1.96 -19.42
N ASN A 72 4.81 0.91 -20.24
CA ASN A 72 3.66 0.12 -20.69
C ASN A 72 3.47 -1.18 -19.91
N THR A 73 4.13 -1.35 -18.76
CA THR A 73 3.99 -2.54 -17.93
C THR A 73 3.44 -2.16 -16.56
N LEU A 74 2.37 -2.84 -16.18
CA LEU A 74 1.74 -2.76 -14.86
C LEU A 74 2.19 -3.98 -14.07
N PHE A 75 2.65 -3.77 -12.84
CA PHE A 75 2.99 -4.84 -11.92
C PHE A 75 2.00 -4.84 -10.78
N ALA A 76 1.51 -6.01 -10.40
CA ALA A 76 0.64 -6.17 -9.24
C ALA A 76 1.04 -7.39 -8.41
N PHE A 77 1.07 -7.23 -7.10
CA PHE A 77 1.18 -8.37 -6.19
C PHE A 77 -0.20 -9.01 -5.99
N GLU A 78 -0.29 -10.32 -6.21
CA GLU A 78 -1.48 -11.14 -5.95
C GLU A 78 -1.19 -12.18 -4.86
N ALA A 79 -2.02 -12.20 -3.81
CA ALA A 79 -2.08 -13.31 -2.86
C ALA A 79 -3.08 -14.37 -3.35
N CYS A 80 -2.61 -15.59 -3.61
CA CYS A 80 -3.45 -16.65 -4.18
C CYS A 80 -4.10 -17.57 -3.14
N ASP A 81 -4.14 -17.16 -1.88
CA ASP A 81 -4.84 -17.85 -0.80
C ASP A 81 -5.29 -16.88 0.32
N ARG A 82 -5.48 -17.35 1.56
CA ARG A 82 -6.01 -16.53 2.64
C ARG A 82 -4.98 -15.49 3.09
N PRO A 83 -5.33 -14.20 3.19
CA PRO A 83 -4.45 -13.10 3.64
C PRO A 83 -3.90 -13.21 5.07
N SER A 84 -3.96 -14.37 5.72
CA SER A 84 -3.51 -14.66 7.08
C SER A 84 -2.87 -16.04 7.22
N ALA A 85 -2.92 -16.88 6.18
CA ALA A 85 -2.16 -18.12 6.18
C ALA A 85 -0.69 -17.78 5.96
N LEU A 86 0.24 -18.29 6.77
CA LEU A 86 1.65 -18.20 6.42
C LEU A 86 1.89 -19.17 5.25
N SER A 87 1.98 -18.64 4.03
CA SER A 87 2.13 -19.45 2.83
C SER A 87 2.96 -18.74 1.76
N ARG A 88 3.59 -19.54 0.90
CA ARG A 88 4.36 -19.04 -0.26
C ARG A 88 3.52 -19.02 -1.53
N LEU A 89 2.29 -18.49 -1.42
CA LEU A 89 1.33 -18.40 -2.53
C LEU A 89 1.13 -16.95 -2.99
N GLY A 90 2.11 -16.08 -2.74
CA GLY A 90 2.21 -14.76 -3.35
C GLY A 90 2.90 -14.81 -4.72
N ARG A 91 2.49 -13.91 -5.62
CA ARG A 91 3.12 -13.76 -6.94
C ARG A 91 3.04 -12.32 -7.45
N ILE A 92 3.95 -11.96 -8.34
CA ILE A 92 3.88 -10.73 -9.13
C ILE A 92 3.30 -11.07 -10.50
N VAL A 93 2.19 -10.43 -10.84
CA VAL A 93 1.62 -10.45 -12.20
C VAL A 93 2.11 -9.22 -12.97
N ARG A 94 2.40 -9.42 -14.26
CA ARG A 94 2.69 -8.35 -15.21
C ARG A 94 1.58 -8.26 -16.22
N LEU A 95 1.09 -7.05 -16.45
CA LEU A 95 0.12 -6.73 -17.49
C LEU A 95 0.78 -5.75 -18.45
N HIS A 96 0.86 -6.11 -19.73
CA HIS A 96 1.42 -5.26 -20.77
C HIS A 96 0.29 -4.51 -21.46
N ARG A 97 0.42 -3.19 -21.59
CA ARG A 97 -0.57 -2.31 -22.22
C ARG A 97 -0.09 -1.80 -23.58
N ALA A 98 -1.04 -1.58 -24.48
CA ALA A 98 -0.87 -0.77 -25.68
C ALA A 98 -1.98 0.29 -25.69
N GLY A 99 -1.62 1.53 -25.38
CA GLY A 99 -2.62 2.58 -25.11
C GLY A 99 -3.49 2.18 -23.92
N ASP A 100 -4.79 2.09 -24.17
CA ASP A 100 -5.83 1.80 -23.19
C ASP A 100 -6.25 0.32 -23.16
N GLU A 101 -5.45 -0.59 -23.72
CA GLU A 101 -5.77 -2.02 -23.73
C GLU A 101 -4.64 -2.86 -23.12
N ILE A 102 -5.01 -3.85 -22.30
CA ILE A 102 -4.12 -4.92 -21.84
C ILE A 102 -3.99 -5.97 -22.95
N VAL A 103 -2.84 -5.98 -23.61
CA VAL A 103 -2.56 -6.88 -24.73
C VAL A 103 -1.99 -8.23 -24.27
N ALA A 104 -1.25 -8.25 -23.16
CA ALA A 104 -0.69 -9.47 -22.60
C ALA A 104 -0.68 -9.46 -21.07
N ALA A 105 -0.69 -10.67 -20.48
CA ALA A 105 -0.58 -10.85 -19.04
C ALA A 105 0.21 -12.13 -18.74
N ASP A 106 1.16 -12.04 -17.81
CA ASP A 106 2.01 -13.15 -17.39
C ASP A 106 2.31 -13.10 -15.88
N VAL A 107 2.76 -14.23 -15.33
CA VAL A 107 3.31 -14.30 -13.97
C VAL A 107 4.82 -14.07 -14.08
N PHE A 108 5.30 -12.98 -13.48
CA PHE A 108 6.71 -12.61 -13.50
C PHE A 108 7.51 -13.45 -12.51
N VAL A 109 7.10 -13.43 -11.25
CA VAL A 109 7.70 -14.21 -10.15
C VAL A 109 6.58 -14.78 -9.29
N ASP A 110 6.76 -16.00 -8.78
CA ASP A 110 5.90 -16.65 -7.81
C ASP A 110 6.72 -17.23 -6.64
N GLY A 111 6.04 -17.84 -5.66
CA GLY A 111 6.70 -18.37 -4.46
C GLY A 111 7.06 -17.31 -3.42
N LEU A 112 6.47 -16.11 -3.52
CA LEU A 112 6.58 -15.06 -2.51
C LEU A 112 5.67 -15.38 -1.32
N ASP A 113 5.97 -14.80 -0.16
CA ASP A 113 5.02 -14.80 0.96
C ASP A 113 3.69 -14.16 0.52
N ASN A 114 2.56 -14.69 0.96
CA ASN A 114 1.25 -14.15 0.60
C ASN A 114 0.90 -12.85 1.37
N GLY A 115 1.73 -12.48 2.33
CA GLY A 115 1.61 -11.33 3.21
C GLY A 115 2.31 -10.08 2.72
N CYS A 116 2.64 -9.95 1.44
CA CYS A 116 3.24 -8.72 0.93
C CYS A 116 2.23 -7.57 0.79
N HIS A 117 2.70 -6.33 0.98
CA HIS A 117 1.91 -5.12 0.79
C HIS A 117 2.36 -4.36 -0.45
N GLN A 118 3.03 -3.20 -0.31
CA GLN A 118 3.42 -2.37 -1.44
C GLN A 118 4.56 -3.01 -2.24
N ILE A 119 4.54 -2.73 -3.55
CA ILE A 119 5.66 -2.98 -4.45
C ILE A 119 6.04 -1.66 -5.13
N ASP A 120 7.31 -1.50 -5.48
CA ASP A 120 7.76 -0.35 -6.26
C ASP A 120 9.02 -0.66 -7.07
N LEU A 121 9.25 0.06 -8.16
CA LEU A 121 10.47 -0.03 -8.96
C LEU A 121 11.45 1.05 -8.52
N ILE A 122 12.68 0.63 -8.19
CA ILE A 122 13.81 1.50 -7.92
C ILE A 122 14.89 1.16 -8.94
N GLY A 123 15.05 2.03 -9.94
CA GLY A 123 15.69 1.66 -11.20
C GLY A 123 14.86 0.60 -11.92
N ASP A 124 15.51 -0.48 -12.34
CA ASP A 124 14.88 -1.62 -13.02
C ASP A 124 14.52 -2.78 -12.08
N THR A 125 14.91 -2.69 -10.80
CA THR A 125 14.68 -3.73 -9.80
C THR A 125 13.35 -3.48 -9.09
N LEU A 126 12.50 -4.51 -9.02
CA LEU A 126 11.21 -4.46 -8.33
C LEU A 126 11.38 -4.84 -6.86
N PHE A 127 11.05 -3.93 -5.96
CA PHE A 127 11.09 -4.14 -4.53
C PHE A 127 9.69 -4.43 -3.98
N VAL A 128 9.61 -5.38 -3.05
CA VAL A 128 8.37 -5.85 -2.43
C VAL A 128 8.51 -5.75 -0.91
N ALA A 129 7.57 -5.07 -0.27
CA ALA A 129 7.45 -5.09 1.19
C ALA A 129 6.80 -6.41 1.64
N ASP A 130 7.62 -7.36 2.12
CA ASP A 130 7.13 -8.60 2.75
C ASP A 130 6.77 -8.31 4.21
N THR A 131 5.51 -7.93 4.40
CA THR A 131 5.01 -7.39 5.66
C THR A 131 4.97 -8.42 6.78
N TYR A 132 4.80 -9.70 6.47
CA TYR A 132 4.71 -10.76 7.48
C TYR A 132 6.08 -11.21 7.97
N ARG A 133 7.07 -11.20 7.08
CA ARG A 133 8.45 -11.51 7.44
C ARG A 133 9.27 -10.28 7.82
N GLN A 134 8.74 -9.06 7.60
CA GLN A 134 9.43 -7.80 7.87
C GLN A 134 10.74 -7.64 7.10
N ILE A 135 10.77 -8.21 5.90
CA ILE A 135 11.90 -8.13 4.97
C ILE A 135 11.49 -7.35 3.73
N VAL A 136 12.48 -6.92 2.97
CA VAL A 136 12.29 -6.37 1.64
C VAL A 136 12.83 -7.37 0.64
N VAL A 137 12.02 -7.71 -0.35
CA VAL A 137 12.40 -8.63 -1.42
C VAL A 137 12.69 -7.80 -2.66
N ALA A 138 13.89 -7.91 -3.22
CA ALA A 138 14.25 -7.34 -4.50
C ALA A 138 14.17 -8.40 -5.59
N ILE A 139 13.60 -8.04 -6.73
CA ILE A 139 13.40 -8.90 -7.88
C ILE A 139 14.02 -8.21 -9.09
N GLU A 140 15.10 -8.79 -9.59
CA GLU A 140 15.81 -8.30 -10.77
C GLU A 140 14.99 -8.53 -12.05
N PRO A 141 15.29 -7.82 -13.16
CA PRO A 141 14.56 -7.97 -14.43
C PRO A 141 14.51 -9.41 -14.98
N ASP A 142 15.50 -10.24 -14.66
CA ASP A 142 15.57 -11.66 -15.04
C ASP A 142 14.79 -12.59 -14.10
N GLY A 143 14.22 -12.05 -13.02
CA GLY A 143 13.47 -12.77 -12.00
C GLY A 143 14.30 -13.26 -10.81
N THR A 144 15.61 -12.95 -10.75
CA THR A 144 16.46 -13.27 -9.60
C THR A 144 15.97 -12.55 -8.35
N VAL A 145 15.93 -13.25 -7.22
CA VAL A 145 15.35 -12.76 -5.96
C VAL A 145 16.44 -12.59 -4.90
N HIS A 146 16.47 -11.42 -4.26
CA HIS A 146 17.30 -11.10 -3.11
C HIS A 146 16.44 -10.65 -1.92
N GLU A 147 16.81 -11.05 -0.70
CA GLU A 147 16.12 -10.65 0.52
C GLU A 147 17.00 -9.73 1.36
N TYR A 148 16.42 -8.63 1.83
CA TYR A 148 17.04 -7.67 2.75
C TYR A 148 16.26 -7.65 4.05
N GLN A 149 16.97 -7.61 5.18
CA GLN A 149 16.37 -7.58 6.51
C GLN A 149 16.70 -6.25 7.20
N PRO A 150 16.01 -5.16 6.85
CA PRO A 150 16.29 -3.83 7.40
C PRO A 150 15.91 -3.73 8.89
N ILE A 151 14.97 -4.57 9.34
CA ILE A 151 14.45 -4.61 10.70
C ILE A 151 14.62 -6.02 11.27
N PRO A 152 14.94 -6.19 12.56
CA PRO A 152 14.99 -7.52 13.18
C PRO A 152 13.71 -8.33 12.94
N LEU A 153 13.88 -9.63 12.65
CA LEU A 153 12.75 -10.53 12.48
C LEU A 153 11.95 -10.65 13.79
N ALA A 154 10.64 -10.72 13.63
CA ALA A 154 9.71 -11.12 14.67
C ALA A 154 8.61 -11.96 14.01
N ALA A 155 7.95 -12.82 14.79
CA ALA A 155 6.83 -13.58 14.28
C ALA A 155 5.72 -12.64 13.79
N ALA A 156 5.03 -13.02 12.72
CA ALA A 156 4.00 -12.18 12.13
C ALA A 156 2.92 -11.86 13.18
N ARG A 157 2.65 -10.57 13.38
CA ARG A 157 1.69 -10.03 14.38
C ARG A 157 2.10 -10.20 15.85
N ASP A 158 3.35 -10.56 16.11
CA ASP A 158 3.89 -10.58 17.46
C ASP A 158 4.32 -9.18 17.89
N TRP A 159 3.31 -8.32 18.08
CA TRP A 159 3.48 -6.89 18.36
C TRP A 159 4.26 -6.62 19.64
N GLU A 160 4.13 -7.50 20.63
CA GLU A 160 4.83 -7.40 21.92
C GLU A 160 6.32 -7.74 21.78
N ASN A 161 6.68 -8.59 20.81
CA ASN A 161 8.04 -9.04 20.58
C ASN A 161 8.66 -8.46 19.30
N GLY A 162 8.30 -7.23 18.94
CA GLY A 162 9.03 -6.44 17.94
C GLY A 162 8.51 -6.49 16.51
N TYR A 163 7.31 -7.02 16.26
CA TYR A 163 6.67 -6.90 14.94
C TYR A 163 6.19 -5.47 14.66
N VAL A 164 6.64 -4.86 13.54
CA VAL A 164 6.43 -3.45 13.17
C VAL A 164 5.64 -3.24 11.86
N HIS A 165 5.18 -4.32 11.21
CA HIS A 165 4.34 -4.28 10.00
C HIS A 165 4.86 -3.33 8.91
N LEU A 166 5.85 -3.80 8.17
CA LEU A 166 6.43 -3.14 7.00
C LEU A 166 5.38 -2.97 5.89
N ASN A 167 4.90 -1.75 5.67
CA ASN A 167 3.71 -1.50 4.83
C ASN A 167 4.06 -1.00 3.43
N SER A 168 4.92 0.01 3.37
CA SER A 168 5.21 0.81 2.19
C SER A 168 6.71 1.10 2.09
N LEU A 169 7.19 1.34 0.88
CA LEU A 169 8.58 1.75 0.64
C LEU A 169 8.65 2.80 -0.47
N ILE A 170 9.67 3.66 -0.41
CA ILE A 170 10.00 4.63 -1.47
C ILE A 170 11.50 4.96 -1.43
N ALA A 171 12.13 5.18 -2.58
CA ALA A 171 13.49 5.70 -2.66
C ALA A 171 13.47 7.23 -2.87
N SER A 172 14.34 7.94 -2.15
CA SER A 172 14.48 9.40 -2.24
C SER A 172 15.93 9.80 -1.98
N GLY A 173 16.57 10.41 -2.98
CA GLY A 173 18.01 10.63 -2.99
C GLY A 173 18.79 9.34 -2.70
N ASP A 174 19.75 9.44 -1.78
CA ASP A 174 20.59 8.32 -1.35
C ASP A 174 19.89 7.36 -0.38
N TYR A 175 18.67 7.68 0.06
CA TYR A 175 17.98 6.91 1.09
C TYR A 175 16.92 5.97 0.50
N ARG A 176 16.66 4.90 1.25
CA ARG A 176 15.43 4.11 1.14
C ARG A 176 14.59 4.38 2.37
N LEU A 177 13.31 4.62 2.17
CA LEU A 177 12.36 4.90 3.23
C LEU A 177 11.38 3.75 3.30
N ALA A 178 11.14 3.23 4.50
CA ALA A 178 10.19 2.16 4.71
C ALA A 178 9.19 2.54 5.81
N LEU A 179 7.91 2.49 5.49
CA LEU A 179 6.82 2.78 6.42
C LEU A 179 6.56 1.58 7.32
N LEU A 180 6.62 1.82 8.61
CA LEU A 180 6.36 0.85 9.66
C LEU A 180 5.03 1.23 10.32
N HIS A 181 4.00 0.43 10.06
CA HIS A 181 2.66 0.73 10.54
C HIS A 181 2.55 0.61 12.07
N ASN A 182 3.41 -0.20 12.71
CA ASN A 182 3.51 -0.43 14.17
C ASN A 182 2.25 -0.94 14.89
N GLY A 183 1.13 -1.07 14.18
CA GLY A 183 -0.08 -1.69 14.70
C GLY A 183 -0.69 -0.93 15.86
N ALA A 184 -0.91 0.38 15.71
CA ALA A 184 -1.31 1.26 16.82
C ALA A 184 -2.52 0.76 17.64
N GLY A 185 -3.46 0.02 17.03
CA GLY A 185 -4.58 -0.61 17.75
C GLY A 185 -4.19 -1.73 18.72
N HIS A 186 -2.96 -2.24 18.63
CA HIS A 186 -2.36 -3.26 19.51
C HIS A 186 -1.30 -2.68 20.43
N THR A 187 -0.45 -1.78 19.91
CA THR A 187 0.73 -1.27 20.64
C THR A 187 0.53 0.11 21.26
N GLY A 188 -0.46 0.88 20.80
CA GLY A 188 -0.61 2.30 21.11
C GLY A 188 0.45 3.21 20.46
N LEU A 189 1.39 2.64 19.69
CA LEU A 189 2.49 3.39 19.08
C LEU A 189 2.07 4.03 17.75
N CYS A 190 2.58 5.23 17.49
CA CYS A 190 2.46 5.89 16.19
C CYS A 190 3.22 5.09 15.12
N SER A 191 2.86 5.32 13.86
CA SER A 191 3.63 4.77 12.75
C SER A 191 4.98 5.48 12.63
N GLU A 192 5.95 4.81 12.02
CA GLU A 192 7.30 5.33 11.85
C GLU A 192 7.78 5.14 10.41
N VAL A 193 8.79 5.89 10.02
CA VAL A 193 9.58 5.65 8.81
C VAL A 193 10.97 5.20 9.22
N ALA A 194 11.38 4.02 8.78
CA ALA A 194 12.77 3.61 8.79
C ALA A 194 13.51 4.30 7.64
N ILE A 195 14.60 4.97 7.97
CA ILE A 195 15.53 5.57 7.02
C ILE A 195 16.71 4.61 6.86
N LEU A 196 16.97 4.23 5.62
CA LEU A 196 17.89 3.17 5.25
C LEU A 196 18.89 3.69 4.22
N ASP A 197 20.09 3.12 4.19
CA ASP A 197 21.04 3.34 3.11
C ASP A 197 20.65 2.58 1.83
N ALA A 198 21.46 2.69 0.78
CA ALA A 198 21.26 2.00 -0.49
C ALA A 198 21.32 0.46 -0.37
N ASP A 199 21.99 -0.07 0.67
CA ASP A 199 22.12 -1.49 0.97
C ASP A 199 21.01 -2.00 1.93
N TRP A 200 19.97 -1.20 2.16
CA TRP A 200 18.88 -1.48 3.09
C TRP A 200 19.32 -1.64 4.55
N ARG A 201 20.44 -1.05 4.96
CA ARG A 201 20.85 -0.99 6.38
C ARG A 201 20.14 0.15 7.08
N LEU A 202 19.60 -0.14 8.27
CA LEU A 202 18.92 0.84 9.12
C LEU A 202 19.89 1.91 9.62
N ILE A 203 19.60 3.17 9.28
CA ILE A 203 20.29 4.35 9.79
C ILE A 203 19.56 4.85 11.03
N GLU A 204 18.26 5.10 10.91
CA GLU A 204 17.41 5.55 12.03
C GLU A 204 15.92 5.28 11.75
N ARG A 205 15.08 5.47 12.77
CA ARG A 205 13.62 5.47 12.66
C ARG A 205 13.10 6.83 13.11
N ARG A 206 12.10 7.35 12.41
CA ARG A 206 11.44 8.62 12.75
C ARG A 206 9.94 8.42 12.88
N PRO A 207 9.30 8.95 13.94
CA PRO A 207 7.86 8.86 14.08
C PRO A 207 7.15 9.72 13.03
N LEU A 208 5.98 9.27 12.61
CA LEU A 208 5.00 10.06 11.88
C LEU A 208 3.97 10.64 12.85
N ALA A 209 3.35 11.75 12.47
CA ALA A 209 2.29 12.37 13.27
C ALA A 209 0.97 11.57 13.29
N GLY A 210 0.89 10.48 12.52
CA GLY A 210 -0.29 9.62 12.41
C GLY A 210 -0.08 8.21 12.93
N SER A 211 -1.21 7.53 13.13
CA SER A 211 -1.27 6.14 13.59
C SER A 211 -1.87 5.23 12.54
N GLY A 212 -1.25 4.07 12.38
CA GLY A 212 -1.65 3.07 11.40
C GLY A 212 -1.48 3.54 9.96
N CYS A 213 -0.45 4.34 9.69
CA CYS A 213 -0.23 4.98 8.40
C CYS A 213 -0.04 3.99 7.24
N HIS A 214 -0.39 4.44 6.04
CA HIS A 214 -0.24 3.69 4.79
C HIS A 214 0.24 4.61 3.67
N GLY A 215 0.98 4.06 2.70
CA GLY A 215 1.47 4.80 1.55
C GLY A 215 2.53 5.83 1.91
N LEU A 216 3.44 6.08 0.97
CA LEU A 216 4.42 7.15 1.05
C LEU A 216 4.48 7.84 -0.31
N ALA A 217 4.60 9.16 -0.31
CA ALA A 217 4.91 9.94 -1.50
C ALA A 217 5.83 11.09 -1.11
N VAL A 218 6.81 11.42 -1.95
CA VAL A 218 7.65 12.62 -1.77
C VAL A 218 7.11 13.70 -2.69
N LEU A 219 6.63 14.79 -2.11
CA LEU A 219 6.17 15.95 -2.86
C LEU A 219 7.35 16.79 -3.34
N GLU A 220 7.08 17.68 -4.29
CA GLU A 220 8.08 18.47 -5.00
C GLU A 220 8.83 19.46 -4.09
N ASP A 221 8.23 19.85 -2.96
CA ASP A 221 8.84 20.69 -1.93
C ASP A 221 9.71 19.89 -0.93
N GLY A 222 9.76 18.57 -1.07
CA GLY A 222 10.45 17.63 -0.18
C GLY A 222 9.57 17.06 0.93
N THR A 223 8.28 17.40 1.01
CA THR A 223 7.37 16.88 2.02
C THR A 223 7.11 15.39 1.80
N LEU A 224 7.32 14.57 2.84
CA LEU A 224 6.89 13.18 2.83
C LEU A 224 5.41 13.09 3.24
N LEU A 225 4.56 12.79 2.27
CA LEU A 225 3.13 12.61 2.44
C LEU A 225 2.80 11.14 2.75
N SER A 226 1.84 10.90 3.64
CA SER A 226 1.31 9.57 3.96
C SER A 226 -0.17 9.64 4.32
N CYS A 227 -0.87 8.51 4.27
CA CYS A 227 -2.22 8.40 4.82
C CYS A 227 -2.14 8.31 6.36
N GLY A 228 -2.74 9.27 7.08
CA GLY A 228 -3.01 9.18 8.51
C GLY A 228 -4.21 8.29 8.79
N SER A 229 -4.07 6.99 8.53
CA SER A 229 -5.20 6.10 8.27
C SER A 229 -6.28 6.08 9.34
N PHE A 230 -5.97 5.92 10.62
CA PHE A 230 -7.04 5.85 11.63
C PHE A 230 -7.84 7.14 11.79
N ALA A 231 -7.24 8.28 11.48
CA ALA A 231 -7.92 9.57 11.54
C ALA A 231 -8.61 9.94 10.20
N GLY A 232 -8.43 9.13 9.15
CA GLY A 232 -9.03 9.37 7.83
C GLY A 232 -8.48 10.62 7.14
N GLU A 233 -7.19 10.87 7.31
CA GLU A 233 -6.51 12.08 6.85
C GLU A 233 -5.32 11.76 5.93
N LEU A 234 -4.81 12.78 5.26
CA LEU A 234 -3.45 12.84 4.74
C LEU A 234 -2.59 13.63 5.73
N ILE A 235 -1.34 13.19 5.93
CA ILE A 235 -0.36 13.85 6.80
C ILE A 235 0.96 14.08 6.06
N GLY A 236 1.61 15.21 6.34
CA GLY A 236 2.93 15.56 5.80
C GLY A 236 3.99 15.65 6.88
N SER A 237 5.25 15.43 6.50
CA SER A 237 6.42 15.61 7.39
C SER A 237 6.65 17.07 7.81
N ASP A 238 6.04 18.01 7.11
CA ASP A 238 6.03 19.46 7.37
C ASP A 238 4.95 19.89 8.38
N GLY A 239 4.13 18.94 8.87
CA GLY A 239 3.02 19.21 9.77
C GLY A 239 1.66 19.35 9.09
N LEU A 240 1.59 19.22 7.75
CA LEU A 240 0.33 19.16 7.01
C LEU A 240 -0.60 18.08 7.61
N ARG A 241 -1.87 18.43 7.79
CA ARG A 241 -2.95 17.49 8.12
C ARG A 241 -4.23 17.89 7.38
N VAL A 242 -4.75 16.98 6.57
CA VAL A 242 -5.98 17.21 5.80
C VAL A 242 -6.94 16.06 6.04
N LYS A 243 -8.08 16.35 6.66
CA LYS A 243 -9.18 15.38 6.81
C LYS A 243 -9.78 15.09 5.44
N VAL A 244 -9.76 13.83 5.03
CA VAL A 244 -10.31 13.37 3.75
C VAL A 244 -11.66 12.70 3.95
N THR A 245 -11.78 11.87 5.00
CA THR A 245 -12.96 11.03 5.21
C THR A 245 -13.05 10.56 6.67
N GLU A 246 -14.19 10.00 7.07
CA GLU A 246 -14.33 9.25 8.32
C GLU A 246 -13.88 7.79 8.21
N LEU A 247 -13.58 7.33 6.99
CA LEU A 247 -13.00 6.01 6.75
C LEU A 247 -11.50 5.98 7.02
N MET A 248 -10.93 4.79 7.13
CA MET A 248 -9.48 4.67 7.18
C MET A 248 -8.84 4.91 5.81
N THR A 249 -8.02 5.96 5.68
CA THR A 249 -7.28 6.25 4.45
C THR A 249 -6.18 5.22 4.17
N ARG A 250 -5.99 4.84 2.91
CA ARG A 250 -5.00 3.85 2.43
C ARG A 250 -4.92 3.86 0.91
N GLY A 251 -3.78 3.45 0.35
CA GLY A 251 -3.55 3.61 -1.08
C GLY A 251 -3.45 5.08 -1.43
N LEU A 252 -2.35 5.47 -2.04
CA LEU A 252 -2.04 6.86 -2.29
C LEU A 252 -1.44 6.96 -3.69
N SER A 253 -2.10 7.71 -4.56
CA SER A 253 -1.59 8.07 -5.89
C SER A 253 -1.49 9.58 -5.95
N VAL A 254 -0.38 10.09 -6.43
CA VAL A 254 -0.10 11.52 -6.49
C VAL A 254 0.12 11.87 -7.96
N GLY A 255 -0.79 12.64 -8.55
CA GLY A 255 -0.65 13.18 -9.90
C GLY A 255 -0.27 14.66 -9.87
N ARG A 256 -0.06 15.22 -11.07
CA ARG A 256 0.21 16.65 -11.25
C ARG A 256 -0.98 17.53 -10.87
N GLU A 257 -2.18 17.09 -11.20
CA GLU A 257 -3.42 17.86 -11.00
C GLU A 257 -4.25 17.38 -9.81
N GLU A 258 -4.04 16.14 -9.37
CA GLU A 258 -4.87 15.52 -8.33
C GLU A 258 -4.10 14.56 -7.43
N ILE A 259 -4.67 14.30 -6.26
CA ILE A 259 -4.25 13.29 -5.30
C ILE A 259 -5.43 12.31 -5.12
N VAL A 260 -5.16 11.01 -5.24
CA VAL A 260 -6.18 9.98 -5.13
C VAL A 260 -5.90 9.09 -3.92
N VAL A 261 -6.88 8.98 -3.04
CA VAL A 261 -6.76 8.29 -1.76
C VAL A 261 -7.86 7.25 -1.62
N GLY A 262 -7.52 6.04 -1.22
CA GLY A 262 -8.52 5.02 -0.89
C GLY A 262 -9.00 5.14 0.55
N GLY A 263 -10.23 4.72 0.83
CA GLY A 263 -10.79 4.63 2.17
C GLY A 263 -11.49 3.31 2.41
N SER A 264 -11.50 2.88 3.68
CA SER A 264 -12.24 1.68 4.08
C SER A 264 -12.69 1.73 5.53
N VAL A 265 -13.78 1.05 5.84
CA VAL A 265 -14.22 0.85 7.23
C VAL A 265 -13.14 0.11 8.04
N PHE A 266 -12.92 0.53 9.28
CA PHE A 266 -12.14 -0.26 10.22
C PHE A 266 -12.92 -1.50 10.65
N ALA A 267 -12.47 -2.66 10.19
CA ALA A 267 -12.98 -3.96 10.62
C ALA A 267 -11.82 -4.95 10.76
N GLU A 268 -12.04 -6.08 11.43
CA GLU A 268 -11.09 -7.20 11.40
C GLU A 268 -10.84 -7.70 9.97
N ARG A 269 -9.64 -8.23 9.68
CA ARG A 269 -9.22 -8.62 8.31
C ARG A 269 -10.23 -9.56 7.63
N ASP A 270 -10.79 -10.54 8.33
CA ASP A 270 -11.77 -11.50 7.79
C ASP A 270 -13.16 -10.88 7.49
N VAL A 271 -13.47 -9.73 8.08
CA VAL A 271 -14.69 -8.96 7.83
C VAL A 271 -14.48 -7.96 6.69
N ARG A 272 -13.25 -7.46 6.49
CA ARG A 272 -12.89 -6.51 5.40
C ARG A 272 -13.13 -7.05 4.00
N ASP A 273 -13.09 -8.35 3.80
CA ASP A 273 -13.44 -8.96 2.50
C ASP A 273 -14.91 -8.71 2.11
N ARG A 274 -15.73 -8.29 3.08
CA ARG A 274 -17.17 -8.03 2.93
C ARG A 274 -17.53 -6.55 2.99
N SER A 275 -16.62 -5.69 3.44
CA SER A 275 -16.86 -4.25 3.45
C SER A 275 -16.75 -3.68 2.04
N THR A 276 -17.46 -2.60 1.78
CA THR A 276 -17.16 -1.72 0.64
C THR A 276 -15.94 -0.86 0.96
N GLY A 277 -15.39 -0.24 -0.08
CA GLY A 277 -14.39 0.82 0.06
C GLY A 277 -14.84 2.05 -0.71
N GLU A 278 -14.05 3.10 -0.62
CA GLU A 278 -14.25 4.32 -1.40
C GLU A 278 -12.90 4.81 -1.94
N VAL A 279 -12.93 5.56 -3.03
CA VAL A 279 -11.80 6.28 -3.58
C VAL A 279 -12.17 7.75 -3.62
N PHE A 280 -11.31 8.60 -3.07
CA PHE A 280 -11.47 10.05 -2.98
C PHE A 280 -10.49 10.69 -3.96
N PHE A 281 -11.00 11.58 -4.80
CA PHE A 281 -10.21 12.39 -5.72
C PHE A 281 -10.12 13.79 -5.14
N LEU A 282 -8.90 14.26 -4.88
CA LEU A 282 -8.61 15.59 -4.37
C LEU A 282 -7.84 16.37 -5.43
N ASP A 283 -7.98 17.69 -5.50
CA ASP A 283 -7.00 18.50 -6.21
C ASP A 283 -5.70 18.64 -5.39
N ARG A 284 -4.74 19.40 -5.92
CA ARG A 284 -3.47 19.70 -5.24
C ARG A 284 -3.59 20.63 -4.04
N ASP A 285 -4.71 21.35 -3.92
CA ASP A 285 -5.07 22.14 -2.74
C ASP A 285 -5.92 21.33 -1.75
N TYR A 286 -5.95 20.01 -1.93
CA TYR A 286 -6.64 19.02 -1.12
C TYR A 286 -8.17 19.18 -1.04
N GLN A 287 -8.77 19.89 -2.00
CA GLN A 287 -10.22 20.00 -2.11
C GLN A 287 -10.80 18.75 -2.76
N LEU A 288 -11.89 18.23 -2.19
CA LEU A 288 -12.56 17.04 -2.71
C LEU A 288 -13.21 17.33 -4.07
N LEU A 289 -12.73 16.65 -5.11
CA LEU A 289 -13.27 16.70 -6.47
C LEU A 289 -14.36 15.64 -6.70
N GLY A 290 -14.30 14.53 -5.97
CA GLY A 290 -15.31 13.49 -6.07
C GLY A 290 -14.98 12.25 -5.25
N THR A 291 -15.99 11.39 -5.08
CA THR A 291 -15.87 10.12 -4.39
C THR A 291 -16.48 9.02 -5.23
N LEU A 292 -15.77 7.90 -5.34
CA LEU A 292 -16.25 6.70 -6.01
C LEU A 292 -16.38 5.55 -5.02
N ALA A 293 -17.56 4.94 -4.96
CA ALA A 293 -17.77 3.71 -4.20
C ALA A 293 -17.08 2.52 -4.89
N MET A 294 -16.38 1.71 -4.09
CA MET A 294 -15.67 0.51 -4.55
C MET A 294 -16.26 -0.77 -3.95
N PRO A 295 -16.26 -1.88 -4.71
CA PRO A 295 -16.80 -3.16 -4.26
C PRO A 295 -15.97 -3.82 -3.14
N ALA A 296 -14.77 -3.31 -2.87
CA ALA A 296 -13.91 -3.69 -1.76
C ALA A 296 -13.02 -2.51 -1.33
N PRO A 297 -12.46 -2.56 -0.11
CA PRO A 297 -11.40 -1.66 0.33
C PRO A 297 -10.23 -1.61 -0.65
N PRO A 298 -9.83 -0.42 -1.13
CA PRO A 298 -8.54 -0.23 -1.77
C PRO A 298 -7.41 -0.74 -0.88
N THR A 299 -6.39 -1.35 -1.50
CA THR A 299 -5.13 -1.72 -0.85
C THR A 299 -3.97 -0.91 -1.39
N GLU A 300 -4.00 -0.57 -2.68
CA GLU A 300 -3.06 0.34 -3.34
C GLU A 300 -3.75 1.05 -4.51
N ILE A 301 -3.28 2.27 -4.84
CA ILE A 301 -3.77 3.05 -5.97
C ILE A 301 -2.59 3.61 -6.75
N ARG A 302 -2.60 3.47 -8.08
CA ARG A 302 -1.58 4.07 -8.97
C ARG A 302 -2.17 4.65 -10.24
N ARG A 303 -1.56 5.68 -10.81
CA ARG A 303 -1.91 6.14 -12.18
C ARG A 303 -1.56 5.09 -13.23
N ILE A 304 -2.48 4.84 -14.17
CA ILE A 304 -2.31 3.87 -15.28
C ILE A 304 -1.21 4.32 -16.26
N ASP A 305 -1.08 5.64 -16.46
CA ASP A 305 -0.17 6.23 -17.44
C ASP A 305 1.31 6.21 -17.00
N GLY A 306 1.59 5.82 -15.74
CA GLY A 306 2.93 5.84 -15.16
C GLY A 306 3.43 7.25 -14.79
N ALA A 307 2.57 8.26 -14.83
CA ALA A 307 2.86 9.63 -14.39
C ALA A 307 2.53 9.84 -12.90
N ASP A 308 2.54 8.78 -12.11
CA ASP A 308 2.34 8.83 -10.66
C ASP A 308 3.61 9.35 -9.97
N LEU A 309 3.50 10.52 -9.37
CA LEU A 309 4.56 11.24 -8.69
C LEU A 309 4.94 10.57 -7.36
N SER A 310 4.13 9.62 -6.86
CA SER A 310 4.43 8.85 -5.64
C SER A 310 5.42 7.69 -5.86
N LEU A 311 5.85 7.41 -7.09
CA LEU A 311 6.75 6.31 -7.41
C LEU A 311 8.23 6.68 -7.25
N SER A 312 9.05 5.75 -6.76
CA SER A 312 10.49 5.96 -6.53
C SER A 312 11.23 6.43 -7.78
N ASN A 313 10.94 5.83 -8.94
CA ASN A 313 11.55 6.23 -10.21
C ASN A 313 11.16 7.66 -10.65
N HIS A 314 10.02 8.17 -10.20
CA HIS A 314 9.65 9.56 -10.42
C HIS A 314 10.45 10.50 -9.49
N VAL A 315 10.46 10.18 -8.18
CA VAL A 315 11.23 10.90 -7.16
C VAL A 315 12.71 11.02 -7.57
N HIS A 316 13.32 9.91 -8.03
CA HIS A 316 14.68 9.89 -8.53
C HIS A 316 14.89 10.80 -9.75
N ARG A 317 13.99 10.72 -10.75
CA ARG A 317 14.09 11.52 -11.98
C ARG A 317 14.04 13.03 -11.72
N LEU A 318 13.26 13.44 -10.73
CA LEU A 318 13.14 14.83 -10.32
C LEU A 318 14.24 15.26 -9.31
N GLY A 319 15.08 14.33 -8.83
CA GLY A 319 16.08 14.62 -7.82
C GLY A 319 15.46 15.06 -6.48
N LEU A 320 14.27 14.54 -6.14
CA LEU A 320 13.58 14.92 -4.92
C LEU A 320 14.17 14.20 -3.71
N GLU A 321 14.45 14.99 -2.68
CA GLU A 321 14.93 14.53 -1.38
C GLU A 321 13.90 14.87 -0.31
N VAL A 322 13.61 13.91 0.57
CA VAL A 322 12.74 14.17 1.72
C VAL A 322 13.42 15.20 2.63
N ARG A 323 12.71 16.31 2.84
CA ARG A 323 13.04 17.33 3.82
C ARG A 323 12.33 17.00 5.10
N TRP A 324 13.09 16.44 6.03
CA TRP A 324 12.62 16.33 7.39
C TRP A 324 12.82 17.67 8.10
N PRO A 325 11.86 18.13 8.93
CA PRO A 325 12.15 19.20 9.85
C PRO A 325 13.36 18.80 10.69
N ALA A 326 14.26 19.77 10.94
CA ALA A 326 15.36 19.57 11.89
C ALA A 326 14.76 18.97 13.17
N ARG A 327 15.39 17.91 13.71
CA ARG A 327 14.92 17.31 14.97
C ARG A 327 14.69 18.47 15.95
N PRO A 328 13.48 18.64 16.52
CA PRO A 328 13.32 19.64 17.56
C PRO A 328 14.39 19.34 18.61
N THR A 329 15.29 20.30 18.83
CA THR A 329 16.25 20.22 19.94
C THR A 329 15.40 19.91 21.17
N PRO A 330 15.71 18.85 21.94
CA PRO A 330 14.86 18.47 23.05
C PRO A 330 14.64 19.71 23.90
N ALA A 331 13.41 20.24 23.89
CA ALA A 331 13.05 21.33 24.77
C ALA A 331 13.34 20.79 26.17
N ALA A 332 14.16 21.51 26.93
CA ALA A 332 14.48 21.13 28.30
C ALA A 332 13.15 20.84 29.00
N ILE A 333 12.92 19.56 29.33
CA ILE A 333 11.73 19.14 30.05
C ILE A 333 11.85 19.81 31.42
N THR A 334 11.26 20.99 31.56
CA THR A 334 10.98 21.56 32.87
C THR A 334 9.99 20.62 33.51
N THR A 335 10.45 19.90 34.53
CA THR A 335 9.65 19.05 35.40
C THR A 335 8.54 19.87 36.05
N GLY A 336 7.40 19.97 35.36
CA GLY A 336 6.19 20.64 35.82
C GLY A 336 5.13 19.60 36.20
N GLU A 337 4.89 19.49 37.49
CA GLU A 337 3.77 18.91 38.24
C GLU A 337 2.72 18.05 37.51
N ARG A 338 2.63 16.79 37.95
CA ARG A 338 1.47 15.91 37.68
C ARG A 338 0.22 16.47 38.35
N VAL A 339 -0.67 17.07 37.58
CA VAL A 339 -2.06 17.27 38.01
C VAL A 339 -2.82 15.95 37.84
N LYS A 340 -3.21 15.34 38.95
CA LYS A 340 -4.18 14.23 38.99
C LYS A 340 -5.56 14.79 38.66
N GLY A 341 -6.05 14.55 37.45
CA GLY A 341 -7.43 14.79 37.05
C GLY A 341 -8.17 13.47 36.87
N VAL A 342 -9.11 13.19 37.77
CA VAL A 342 -10.15 12.17 37.64
C VAL A 342 -11.02 12.53 36.44
N TRP A 343 -11.30 11.58 35.55
CA TRP A 343 -12.34 11.71 34.52
C TRP A 343 -13.48 10.71 34.82
N PRO A 344 -14.74 11.11 34.55
CA PRO A 344 -15.97 10.40 34.94
C PRO A 344 -16.20 9.06 34.23
#